data_AF-A0A0H4KC90-F1
#
_entry.id   AF-A0A0H4KC90-F1
#
_cell.length_a   1.000
_cell.length_b   1.000
_cell.length_c   1.000
_cell.angle_alpha   90.00
_cell.angle_beta   90.00
_cell.angle_gamma   90.00
#
_symmetry.space_group_name_H-M   'P 1'
#
loop_
_entity.id
_entity.type
_entity.pdbx_description
1 polymer ?
#
loop_
_entity_poly.entity_id
_entity_poly.type
_entity_poly.pdbx_seq_one_letter_code
_entity_poly.pdbx_strand_id
1 'polypeptide(L)'
;MYPTGYNYGDARVLNVEPLKGMYNLLMYSTDSNVTISNLGLNILLFMPFGFFLFLCLRKKASLFKVTFYGMCLSFAVELFQYIFPIGRSTDVDDLILNTVGTFIGASLAKILNAMLSSSTKEKLGKKLNLLMK
;
A
#
# COMPACT_ATOMS: atom_id res chain seq x y z
N MET A 1 -11.07 19.87 17.13
CA MET A 1 -11.59 21.05 16.41
C MET A 1 -10.80 21.14 15.11
N TYR A 2 -11.42 20.83 13.96
CA TYR A 2 -10.74 20.96 12.66
C TYR A 2 -10.48 22.44 12.38
N PRO A 3 -9.32 22.84 11.83
CA PRO A 3 -9.07 24.24 11.51
C PRO A 3 -10.01 24.67 10.38
N THR A 4 -10.97 25.53 10.71
CA THR A 4 -11.79 26.26 9.75
C THR A 4 -11.00 27.48 9.29
N GLY A 5 -10.34 27.37 8.15
CA GLY A 5 -9.64 28.48 7.51
C GLY A 5 -8.33 28.02 6.91
N TYR A 6 -8.36 27.73 5.61
CA TYR A 6 -7.14 27.62 4.81
C TYR A 6 -6.82 29.03 4.31
N ASN A 7 -5.94 29.74 5.02
CA ASN A 7 -5.35 30.97 4.50
C ASN A 7 -4.20 30.58 3.57
N TYR A 8 -4.02 31.34 2.48
CA TYR A 8 -2.97 31.16 1.46
C TYR A 8 -1.54 31.47 1.98
N GLY A 9 -1.27 31.17 3.25
CA GLY A 9 -0.04 31.39 4.00
C GLY A 9 0.05 30.58 5.30
N ASP A 10 -0.87 29.66 5.58
CA ASP A 10 -0.75 28.76 6.73
C ASP A 10 0.46 27.83 6.56
N ALA A 11 1.24 27.69 7.63
CA ALA A 11 2.45 26.87 7.63
C ALA A 11 2.13 25.45 7.15
N ARG A 12 2.84 25.00 6.09
CA ARG A 12 2.72 23.63 5.59
C ARG A 12 3.08 22.68 6.73
N VAL A 13 2.12 21.87 7.16
CA VAL A 13 2.34 20.87 8.21
C VAL A 13 3.03 19.67 7.55
N LEU A 14 4.33 19.56 7.81
CA LEU A 14 5.19 18.49 7.32
C LEU A 14 5.72 17.68 8.51
N ASN A 15 5.29 16.43 8.60
CA ASN A 15 5.79 15.49 9.60
C ASN A 15 6.86 14.61 8.97
N VAL A 16 8.14 14.92 9.27
CA VAL A 16 9.28 14.18 8.72
C VAL A 16 9.83 13.14 9.69
N GLU A 17 9.43 13.19 10.96
CA GLU A 17 9.90 12.25 11.97
C GLU A 17 9.18 10.91 11.80
N PRO A 18 9.87 9.86 11.29
CA PRO A 18 9.25 8.59 11.05
C PRO A 18 8.74 7.99 12.37
N LEU A 19 7.57 7.37 12.29
CA LEU A 19 6.83 6.66 13.32
C LEU A 19 6.33 7.54 14.48
N LYS A 20 6.60 8.84 14.48
CA LYS A 20 6.16 9.73 15.55
C LYS A 20 4.66 10.02 15.46
N GLY A 21 4.14 10.22 14.25
CA GLY A 21 2.71 10.36 14.01
C GLY A 21 1.97 9.11 14.46
N MET A 22 2.42 7.95 14.00
CA MET A 22 1.90 6.63 14.39
C MET A 22 1.98 6.39 15.91
N TYR A 23 3.11 6.66 16.55
CA TYR A 23 3.29 6.50 17.99
C TYR A 23 2.31 7.38 18.77
N ASN A 24 2.20 8.66 18.39
CA ASN A 24 1.27 9.57 19.04
C ASN A 24 -0.18 9.15 18.84
N LEU A 25 -0.52 8.67 17.64
CA LEU A 25 -1.84 8.13 17.35
C LEU A 25 -2.12 6.92 18.25
N LEU A 26 -1.23 5.94 18.32
CA LEU A 26 -1.42 4.73 19.10
C LEU A 26 -1.47 4.97 20.62
N MET A 27 -0.68 5.91 21.12
CA MET A 27 -0.54 6.14 22.57
C MET A 27 -1.51 7.18 23.12
N TYR A 28 -1.93 8.16 22.31
CA TYR A 28 -2.73 9.29 22.78
C TYR A 28 -4.09 9.42 22.09
N SER A 29 -4.41 8.62 21.06
CA SER A 29 -5.77 8.65 20.48
C SER A 29 -6.78 8.13 21.50
N THR A 30 -7.78 8.93 21.83
CA THR A 30 -8.93 8.49 22.63
C THR A 30 -9.99 7.77 21.77
N ASP A 31 -9.91 7.90 20.45
CA ASP A 31 -10.82 7.28 19.49
C ASP A 31 -10.08 6.29 18.58
N SER A 32 -10.32 5.01 18.82
CA SER A 32 -9.77 3.90 18.06
C SER A 32 -10.14 3.96 16.56
N ASN A 33 -11.28 4.54 16.21
CA ASN A 33 -11.72 4.62 14.82
C ASN A 33 -10.84 5.56 14.00
N VAL A 34 -10.38 6.66 14.59
CA VAL A 34 -9.45 7.60 13.95
C VAL A 34 -8.11 6.90 13.68
N THR A 35 -7.66 6.09 14.64
CA THR A 35 -6.40 5.34 14.55
C THR A 35 -6.46 4.24 13.51
N ILE A 36 -7.53 3.43 13.54
CA ILE A 36 -7.76 2.38 12.54
C ILE A 36 -7.95 2.97 11.15
N SER A 37 -8.65 4.09 11.02
CA SER A 37 -8.87 4.73 9.72
C SER A 37 -7.56 5.27 9.14
N ASN A 38 -6.76 6.01 9.91
CA ASN A 38 -5.50 6.55 9.36
C ASN A 38 -4.46 5.46 9.05
N LEU A 39 -4.27 4.49 9.95
CA LEU A 39 -3.31 3.40 9.73
C LEU A 39 -3.80 2.40 8.66
N GLY A 40 -5.06 1.99 8.80
CA GLY A 40 -5.66 0.94 7.99
C GLY A 40 -6.00 1.39 6.58
N LEU A 41 -6.54 2.60 6.38
CA LEU A 41 -6.94 3.05 5.04
C LEU A 41 -5.73 3.26 4.13
N ASN A 42 -4.59 3.75 4.64
CA ASN A 42 -3.37 3.93 3.85
C ASN A 42 -2.82 2.58 3.36
N ILE A 43 -2.73 1.59 4.25
CA ILE A 43 -2.35 0.21 3.88
C ILE A 43 -3.37 -0.37 2.87
N LEU A 44 -4.66 -0.25 3.16
CA LEU A 44 -5.73 -0.84 2.37
C LEU A 44 -5.86 -0.19 0.99
N LEU A 45 -5.55 1.10 0.85
CA LEU A 45 -5.57 1.82 -0.42
C LEU A 45 -4.51 1.31 -1.40
N PHE A 46 -3.30 1.06 -0.90
CA PHE A 46 -2.17 0.62 -1.73
C PHE A 46 -2.12 -0.90 -1.94
N MET A 47 -2.86 -1.68 -1.15
CA MET A 47 -2.90 -3.13 -1.29
C MET A 47 -3.48 -3.60 -2.65
N PRO A 48 -4.63 -3.10 -3.14
CA PRO A 48 -5.11 -3.39 -4.49
C PRO A 48 -4.10 -2.98 -5.56
N PHE A 49 -3.47 -1.81 -5.41
CA PHE A 49 -2.46 -1.33 -6.36
C PHE A 49 -1.29 -2.32 -6.47
N GLY A 50 -0.70 -2.73 -5.34
CA GLY A 50 0.40 -3.71 -5.33
C GLY A 50 -0.01 -5.07 -5.89
N PHE A 51 -1.23 -5.53 -5.59
CA PHE A 51 -1.78 -6.78 -6.10
C PHE A 51 -1.87 -6.76 -7.63
N PHE A 52 -2.56 -5.77 -8.21
CA PHE A 52 -2.74 -5.69 -9.64
C PHE A 52 -1.44 -5.38 -10.37
N LEU A 53 -0.57 -4.52 -9.83
CA LEU A 53 0.72 -4.22 -10.44
C LEU A 53 1.60 -5.47 -10.55
N PHE A 54 1.62 -6.32 -9.52
CA PHE A 54 2.32 -7.60 -9.59
C PHE A 54 1.77 -8.50 -10.72
N LEU A 55 0.45 -8.60 -10.86
CA LEU A 55 -0.18 -9.37 -11.94
C LEU A 55 0.10 -8.78 -13.33
N CYS A 56 0.10 -7.46 -13.47
CA CYS A 56 0.38 -6.77 -14.73
C CYS A 56 1.82 -7.00 -15.21
N LEU A 57 2.79 -7.03 -14.30
CA LEU A 57 4.21 -7.25 -14.65
C LEU A 57 4.51 -8.71 -15.05
N ARG A 58 3.62 -9.67 -14.75
CA ARG A 58 3.71 -11.08 -15.15
C ARG A 58 5.11 -11.67 -14.89
N LYS A 59 5.84 -12.06 -15.95
CA LYS A 59 7.18 -12.65 -15.88
C LYS A 59 8.25 -11.68 -15.36
N LYS A 60 8.01 -10.38 -15.43
CA LYS A 60 8.92 -9.33 -14.90
C LYS A 60 8.58 -8.95 -13.46
N ALA A 61 7.52 -9.52 -12.89
CA ALA A 61 7.06 -9.21 -11.55
C ALA A 61 8.11 -9.65 -10.51
N SER A 62 8.51 -8.69 -9.69
CA SER A 62 9.36 -8.90 -8.52
C SER A 62 8.74 -8.11 -7.39
N LEU A 63 8.65 -8.70 -6.20
CA LEU A 63 8.12 -8.00 -5.02
C LEU A 63 8.88 -6.69 -4.80
N PHE A 64 10.22 -6.72 -4.91
CA PHE A 64 11.04 -5.52 -4.79
C PHE A 64 10.66 -4.43 -5.79
N LYS A 65 10.48 -4.78 -7.07
CA LYS A 65 10.11 -3.80 -8.12
C LYS A 65 8.73 -3.19 -7.87
N VAL A 66 7.75 -4.03 -7.52
CA VAL A 66 6.38 -3.59 -7.26
C VAL A 66 6.33 -2.70 -6.03
N THR A 67 7.00 -3.09 -4.94
CA THR A 67 7.12 -2.27 -3.73
C THR A 67 7.83 -0.96 -4.00
N PHE A 68 8.91 -0.97 -4.80
CA PHE A 68 9.61 0.26 -5.19
C PHE A 68 8.71 1.19 -6.00
N TYR A 69 7.93 0.68 -6.96
CA TYR A 69 6.96 1.49 -7.69
C TYR A 69 5.86 2.06 -6.77
N GLY A 70 5.38 1.28 -5.80
CA GLY A 70 4.44 1.79 -4.80
C GLY A 70 5.03 2.86 -3.90
N MET A 71 6.29 2.70 -3.48
CA MET A 71 7.01 3.72 -2.72
C MET A 71 7.16 5.02 -3.53
N CYS A 72 7.55 4.94 -4.81
CA CYS A 72 7.64 6.11 -5.68
C CYS A 72 6.29 6.80 -5.89
N LEU A 73 5.22 6.01 -6.09
CA LEU A 73 3.87 6.54 -6.22
C LEU A 73 3.41 7.23 -4.94
N SER A 74 3.62 6.59 -3.79
CA SER A 74 3.27 7.16 -2.49
C SER A 74 4.05 8.44 -2.20
N PHE A 75 5.35 8.46 -2.53
CA PHE A 75 6.16 9.67 -2.42
C PHE A 75 5.63 10.80 -3.32
N ALA A 76 5.18 10.48 -4.53
CA ALA A 76 4.55 11.47 -5.41
C ALA A 76 3.24 12.00 -4.81
N VAL A 77 2.43 11.15 -4.18
CA VAL A 77 1.20 11.57 -3.48
C VAL A 77 1.51 12.53 -2.34
N GLU A 78 2.46 12.17 -1.46
CA GLU A 78 2.93 13.02 -0.36
C GLU A 78 3.48 14.36 -0.87
N LEU A 79 4.25 14.34 -1.97
CA LEU A 79 4.77 15.53 -2.62
C LEU A 79 3.65 16.43 -3.16
N PHE A 80 2.61 15.84 -3.77
CA PHE A 80 1.45 16.60 -4.23
C PHE A 80 0.65 17.20 -3.07
N GLN A 81 0.49 16.48 -1.96
CA GLN A 81 -0.15 17.02 -0.75
C GLN A 81 0.65 18.18 -0.14
N TYR A 82 1.99 18.11 -0.23
CA TYR A 82 2.85 19.19 0.24
C TYR A 82 2.79 20.44 -0.66
N ILE A 83 2.76 20.25 -1.98
CA ILE A 83 2.71 21.36 -2.97
C ILE A 83 1.30 21.97 -3.02
N PHE A 84 0.27 21.13 -3.01
CA PHE A 84 -1.14 21.49 -3.02
C PHE A 84 -1.77 21.04 -1.70
N PRO A 85 -1.79 21.90 -0.68
CA PRO A 85 -2.33 21.52 0.62
C PRO A 85 -3.86 21.54 0.54
N ILE A 86 -4.45 20.44 0.09
CA ILE A 86 -5.91 20.24 -0.09
C ILE A 86 -6.55 19.86 1.26
N GLY A 87 -6.11 20.47 2.37
CA GLY A 87 -6.67 20.14 3.69
C GLY A 87 -5.99 19.01 4.46
N ARG A 88 -4.91 18.41 3.94
CA ARG A 88 -4.15 17.34 4.61
C ARG A 88 -2.68 17.70 4.81
N SER A 89 -2.12 17.25 5.93
CA SER A 89 -0.68 17.28 6.21
C SER A 89 0.04 16.20 5.42
N THR A 90 1.30 16.47 5.07
CA THR A 90 2.23 15.49 4.50
C THR A 90 2.89 14.72 5.65
N ASP A 91 2.90 13.38 5.57
CA ASP A 91 3.40 12.53 6.63
C ASP A 91 4.27 11.39 6.09
N VAL A 92 5.50 11.29 6.62
CA VAL A 92 6.40 10.16 6.32
C VAL A 92 5.78 8.81 6.74
N ASP A 93 4.91 8.81 7.74
CA ASP A 93 4.21 7.61 8.17
C ASP A 93 3.27 7.07 7.09
N ASP A 94 2.60 7.97 6.36
CA ASP A 94 1.71 7.61 5.25
C ASP A 94 2.51 6.99 4.10
N LEU A 95 3.71 7.53 3.81
CA LEU A 95 4.65 6.94 2.86
C LEU A 95 5.01 5.49 3.22
N ILE A 96 5.32 5.24 4.49
CA ILE A 96 5.67 3.91 5.01
C ILE A 96 4.47 2.96 4.91
N LEU A 97 3.29 3.37 5.38
CA LEU A 97 2.08 2.56 5.40
C LEU A 97 1.64 2.16 3.99
N ASN A 98 1.66 3.10 3.05
CA ASN A 98 1.36 2.84 1.63
C ASN A 98 2.35 1.87 1.00
N THR A 99 3.64 1.98 1.34
CA THR A 99 4.68 1.06 0.88
C THR A 99 4.47 -0.35 1.42
N VAL A 100 4.10 -0.48 2.71
CA VAL A 100 3.73 -1.74 3.35
C VAL A 100 2.47 -2.34 2.69
N GLY A 101 1.43 -1.53 2.44
CA GLY A 101 0.22 -1.94 1.73
C GLY A 101 0.54 -2.52 0.35
N THR A 102 1.39 -1.83 -0.43
CA THR A 102 1.85 -2.31 -1.74
C THR A 102 2.54 -3.67 -1.63
N PHE A 103 3.45 -3.84 -0.65
CA PHE A 103 4.17 -5.09 -0.43
C PHE A 103 3.22 -6.25 -0.08
N ILE A 104 2.23 -6.00 0.80
CA ILE A 104 1.22 -7.00 1.17
C ILE A 104 0.41 -7.40 -0.08
N GLY A 105 -0.08 -6.43 -0.84
CA GLY A 105 -0.84 -6.68 -2.07
C GLY A 105 -0.07 -7.52 -3.09
N ALA A 106 1.19 -7.15 -3.34
CA ALA A 106 2.07 -7.88 -4.26
C ALA A 106 2.34 -9.31 -3.78
N SER A 107 2.51 -9.51 -2.47
CA SER A 107 2.71 -10.83 -1.87
C SER A 107 1.49 -11.72 -2.02
N LEU A 108 0.29 -11.18 -1.83
CA LEU A 108 -0.98 -11.90 -2.05
C LEU A 108 -1.11 -12.34 -3.52
N ALA A 109 -0.82 -11.45 -4.47
CA ALA A 109 -0.85 -11.78 -5.90
C ALA A 109 0.17 -12.89 -6.26
N LYS A 110 1.36 -12.86 -5.65
CA LYS A 110 2.38 -13.90 -5.83
C LYS A 110 1.91 -15.26 -5.32
N ILE A 111 1.33 -15.31 -4.12
CA ILE A 111 0.78 -16.53 -3.52
C ILE A 111 -0.34 -17.10 -4.41
N LEU A 112 -1.27 -16.26 -4.84
CA LEU A 112 -2.36 -16.66 -5.74
C LEU A 112 -1.82 -17.28 -7.04
N ASN A 113 -0.83 -16.63 -7.69
CA ASN A 113 -0.22 -17.17 -8.90
C ASN A 113 0.45 -18.54 -8.68
N ALA A 114 1.09 -18.74 -7.52
CA ALA A 114 1.71 -20.02 -7.19
C ALA A 114 0.65 -21.13 -7.00
N MET A 115 -0.47 -20.84 -6.33
CA MET A 115 -1.58 -21.76 -6.11
C MET A 115 -2.31 -22.14 -7.41
N LEU A 116 -2.47 -21.19 -8.33
CA LEU A 116 -3.07 -21.46 -9.64
C LEU A 116 -2.14 -22.29 -10.52
N SER A 117 -0.83 -22.02 -10.49
CA SER A 117 0.14 -22.79 -11.29
C SER A 117 0.27 -24.25 -10.83
N SER A 118 0.16 -24.53 -9.52
CA SER A 118 0.22 -25.91 -9.00
C SER A 118 -1.00 -26.72 -9.44
N SER A 119 -2.18 -26.12 -9.36
CA SER A 119 -3.46 -26.74 -9.76
C SER A 119 -3.51 -27.12 -11.24
N THR A 120 -2.96 -26.29 -12.13
CA THR A 120 -2.90 -26.58 -13.57
C THR A 120 -1.96 -27.75 -13.89
N LYS A 121 -0.79 -27.81 -13.24
CA LYS A 121 0.18 -28.89 -13.45
C LYS A 121 -0.39 -30.24 -13.00
N GLU A 122 -1.11 -30.27 -11.87
CA GLU A 122 -1.75 -31.48 -11.36
C GLU A 122 -2.81 -32.04 -12.32
N LYS A 123 -3.70 -31.17 -12.84
CA LYS A 123 -4.72 -31.57 -13.82
C LYS A 123 -4.11 -32.13 -15.10
N LEU A 124 -3.04 -31.53 -15.61
CA LEU A 124 -2.35 -32.00 -16.81
C LEU A 124 -1.71 -33.38 -16.59
N GLY A 125 -1.05 -33.59 -15.44
CA GLY A 125 -0.47 -34.90 -15.09
C GLY A 125 -1.52 -36.01 -15.01
N LYS A 126 -2.67 -35.73 -14.39
CA LYS A 126 -3.82 -36.67 -14.35
C LYS A 126 -4.32 -37.01 -15.76
N LYS A 127 -4.45 -36.03 -16.66
CA LYS A 127 -4.92 -36.25 -18.04
C LYS A 127 -3.93 -37.09 -18.85
N LEU A 128 -2.62 -36.83 -18.74
CA LEU A 128 -1.58 -37.61 -19.43
C LEU A 128 -1.56 -39.07 -18.96
N ASN A 129 -1.64 -39.31 -17.65
CA ASN A 129 -1.71 -40.67 -17.10
C ASN A 129 -2.95 -41.45 -17.56
N LEU A 130 -4.03 -40.75 -17.91
CA LEU A 130 -5.25 -41.36 -18.46
C LEU A 130 -5.12 -41.72 -19.95
N LEU A 131 -4.34 -40.95 -20.72
CA LEU A 131 -4.12 -41.19 -22.15
C LEU A 131 -3.05 -42.26 -22.42
N MET A 132 -2.22 -42.58 -21.42
CA MET A 132 -1.14 -43.58 -21.51
C MET A 132 -1.51 -44.97 -20.98
N LYS A 133 -2.74 -45.14 -20.47
CA LYS A 133 -3.31 -46.44 -20.11
C LYS A 133 -4.16 -46.97 -21.25
#